data_AF-A0A932ZCP8-F1
#
_entry.id   AF-A0A932ZCP8-F1
#
_cell.length_a   1.000
_cell.length_b   1.000
_cell.length_c   1.000
_cell.angle_alpha   90.00
_cell.angle_beta   90.00
_cell.angle_gamma   90.00
#
_symmetry.space_group_name_H-M   'P 1'
#
loop_
_entity.id
_entity.type
_entity.pdbx_description
1 polymer ?
#
loop_
_entity_poly.entity_id
_entity_poly.type
_entity_poly.pdbx_seq_one_letter_code
_entity_poly.pdbx_strand_id
1 'polypeptide(L)' 'DPDGRIAAQVGGENPVLPGNFVAPHGIWADRRGDLYVGEVVVNAGAVKRMAPLKPAAFQKFRKRAG' A
#
# COMPACT_ATOMS: atom_id res chain seq x y z
N ASP A 1 -8.39 9.18 16.97
CA ASP A 1 -8.86 10.33 17.78
C ASP A 1 -7.79 10.63 18.84
N PRO A 2 -7.88 11.68 19.67
CA PRO A 2 -6.92 11.90 20.76
C PRO A 2 -6.78 10.71 21.72
N ASP A 3 -7.80 9.84 21.74
CA ASP A 3 -7.84 8.61 22.54
C ASP A 3 -7.09 7.42 21.88
N GLY A 4 -6.49 7.62 20.70
CA GLY A 4 -5.72 6.58 20.01
C GLY A 4 -6.54 5.48 19.34
N ARG A 5 -7.87 5.66 19.17
CA ARG A 5 -8.69 4.68 18.44
C ARG A 5 -8.30 4.62 16.97
N ILE A 6 -8.18 3.40 16.45
CA ILE A 6 -7.95 3.12 15.03
C ILE A 6 -9.21 3.52 14.25
N ALA A 7 -9.08 4.51 13.36
CA ALA A 7 -10.17 4.96 12.51
C ALA A 7 -10.37 4.06 11.28
N ALA A 8 -9.28 3.53 10.73
CA ALA A 8 -9.27 2.64 9.58
C ALA A 8 -7.94 1.87 9.51
N GLN A 9 -7.97 0.73 8.80
CA GLN A 9 -6.80 -0.05 8.44
C GLN A 9 -6.87 -0.37 6.94
N VAL A 10 -5.74 -0.32 6.25
CA VAL A 10 -5.63 -0.59 4.81
C VAL A 10 -4.57 -1.66 4.60
N GLY A 11 -4.85 -2.61 3.72
CA GLY A 11 -4.03 -3.80 3.49
C GLY A 11 -4.64 -5.06 4.08
N GLY A 12 -3.96 -6.18 3.87
CA GLY A 12 -4.44 -7.52 4.19
C GLY A 12 -3.32 -8.54 4.09
N GLU A 13 -3.62 -9.77 4.49
CA GLU A 13 -2.62 -10.81 4.74
C GLU A 13 -1.85 -11.29 3.50
N ASN A 14 -2.47 -11.21 2.32
CA ASN A 14 -1.81 -11.62 1.08
C ASN A 14 -1.16 -10.41 0.38
N PRO A 15 0.16 -10.22 0.52
CA PRO A 15 0.81 -8.94 0.22
C PRO A 15 0.87 -8.60 -1.27
N VAL A 16 0.63 -9.56 -2.16
CA VAL A 16 0.69 -9.35 -3.63
C VAL A 16 -0.66 -9.02 -4.26
N LEU A 17 -1.76 -9.12 -3.52
CA LEU A 17 -3.08 -8.76 -4.05
C LEU A 17 -3.26 -7.25 -4.11
N PRO A 18 -4.02 -6.71 -5.10
CA PRO A 18 -4.30 -5.29 -5.17
C PRO A 18 -4.87 -4.74 -3.85
N GLY A 19 -4.28 -3.67 -3.36
CA GLY A 19 -4.66 -3.04 -2.09
C GLY A 19 -3.95 -3.55 -0.86
N ASN A 20 -3.13 -4.60 -0.99
CA ASN A 20 -2.21 -5.08 0.05
C ASN A 20 -0.77 -4.69 -0.30
N PHE A 21 0.16 -4.94 0.62
CA PHE A 21 1.53 -4.42 0.52
C PHE A 21 2.56 -5.45 0.93
N VAL A 22 3.72 -5.42 0.29
CA VAL A 22 4.89 -6.22 0.66
C VAL A 22 5.82 -5.44 1.59
N ALA A 23 6.08 -4.18 1.26
CA ALA A 23 7.02 -3.34 2.01
C ALA A 23 6.70 -1.83 1.87
N PRO A 24 5.54 -1.35 2.39
CA PRO A 24 5.12 0.03 2.24
C PRO A 24 5.96 0.98 3.12
N HIS A 25 6.54 2.02 2.51
CA HIS A 25 7.43 2.98 3.19
C HIS A 25 7.14 4.45 2.84
N GLY A 26 6.40 4.71 1.76
CA GLY A 26 5.95 6.06 1.41
C GLY A 26 4.41 6.14 1.46
N ILE A 27 3.88 7.22 2.02
CA ILE A 27 2.44 7.50 2.04
C ILE A 27 2.18 8.97 1.73
N TRP A 28 1.15 9.24 0.92
CA TRP A 28 0.72 10.59 0.58
C TRP A 28 -0.78 10.64 0.32
N ALA A 29 -1.42 11.77 0.58
CA ALA A 29 -2.80 12.04 0.22
C ALA A 29 -2.90 13.35 -0.56
N ASP A 30 -3.71 13.39 -1.62
CA ASP A 30 -3.93 14.60 -2.41
C ASP A 30 -5.24 15.33 -2.05
N ARG A 31 -5.43 16.51 -2.62
CA ARG A 31 -6.63 17.34 -2.40
C ARG A 31 -7.94 16.71 -2.88
N ARG A 32 -7.89 15.67 -3.71
CA ARG A 32 -9.06 14.93 -4.20
C ARG A 32 -9.45 13.80 -3.24
N GLY A 33 -8.63 13.57 -2.20
CA GLY A 33 -8.80 12.49 -1.23
C GLY A 33 -8.28 11.15 -1.73
N ASP A 34 -7.51 11.11 -2.82
CA ASP A 34 -6.85 9.88 -3.23
C ASP A 34 -5.62 9.64 -2.34
N LEU A 35 -5.37 8.36 -2.00
CA LEU A 35 -4.23 7.91 -1.22
C LEU A 35 -3.19 7.24 -2.14
N TYR A 36 -1.92 7.49 -1.87
CA TYR A 36 -0.78 6.97 -2.62
C TYR A 36 0.15 6.24 -1.67
N VAL A 37 0.56 5.04 -2.03
CA VAL A 37 1.50 4.23 -1.24
C VAL A 37 2.66 3.78 -2.13
N GLY A 38 3.88 4.04 -1.67
CA GLY A 38 5.12 3.59 -2.31
C GLY A 38 5.79 2.48 -1.51
N GLU A 39 6.35 1.50 -2.21
CA GLU A 39 6.92 0.28 -1.65
C GLU A 39 8.38 0.09 -2.08
N VAL A 40 9.23 -0.40 -1.18
CA VAL A 40 10.66 -0.65 -1.44
C VAL A 40 10.94 -2.10 -1.85
N VAL A 41 10.18 -2.62 -2.82
CA VAL A 41 10.14 -4.06 -3.18
C VAL A 41 11.47 -4.66 -3.65
N VAL A 42 12.39 -3.85 -4.17
CA VAL A 42 13.71 -4.34 -4.63
C VAL A 42 14.63 -4.60 -3.44
N ASN A 43 14.88 -3.58 -2.61
CA ASN A 43 15.79 -3.68 -1.46
C ASN A 43 15.20 -4.52 -0.32
N ALA A 44 13.87 -4.61 -0.21
CA ALA A 44 13.22 -5.59 0.66
C ALA A 44 13.44 -7.05 0.19
N GLY A 45 13.95 -7.26 -1.02
CA GLY A 45 14.19 -8.57 -1.62
C GLY A 45 12.95 -9.25 -2.20
N ALA A 46 11.79 -8.56 -2.23
CA ALA A 46 10.53 -9.13 -2.67
C ALA A 46 10.57 -9.57 -4.13
N VAL A 47 11.14 -8.74 -5.02
CA VAL A 47 11.24 -9.05 -6.46
C VAL A 47 11.98 -10.37 -6.71
N LYS A 48 13.06 -10.63 -5.98
CA LYS A 48 13.82 -11.89 -6.10
C LYS A 48 13.06 -13.08 -5.54
N ARG A 49 12.43 -12.93 -4.37
CA ARG A 49 11.71 -14.00 -3.67
C ARG A 49 10.42 -14.43 -4.37
N MET A 50 9.77 -13.51 -5.07
CA MET A 50 8.44 -13.72 -5.66
C MET A 50 8.49 -14.02 -7.16
N ALA A 51 9.68 -14.12 -7.77
CA ALA A 51 9.82 -14.37 -9.20
C ALA A 51 9.05 -15.65 -9.63
N PRO A 52 8.30 -15.61 -10.75
CA PRO A 52 8.28 -14.55 -11.78
C PRO A 52 7.29 -13.40 -11.50
N LEU A 53 6.59 -13.39 -10.36
CA LEU A 53 5.65 -12.33 -10.02
C LEU A 53 6.38 -11.00 -9.76
N LYS A 54 5.75 -9.91 -10.20
CA LYS A 54 6.24 -8.55 -10.00
C LYS A 54 5.37 -7.85 -8.95
N PRO A 55 5.82 -7.75 -7.69
CA PRO A 55 5.06 -7.02 -6.67
C PRO A 55 4.97 -5.54 -7.06
N ALA A 56 3.88 -4.89 -6.65
CA ALA A 56 3.69 -3.47 -6.91
C ALA A 56 4.74 -2.64 -6.14
N ALA A 57 5.37 -1.68 -6.82
CA ALA A 57 6.23 -0.69 -6.17
C ALA A 57 5.45 0.58 -5.78
N PHE A 58 4.26 0.77 -6.35
CA PHE A 58 3.45 1.96 -6.17
C PHE A 58 1.98 1.65 -6.41
N GLN A 59 1.12 2.13 -5.52
CA GLN A 59 -0.33 1.95 -5.61
C GLN A 59 -1.05 3.27 -5.36
N LYS A 60 -2.06 3.55 -6.19
CA LYS A 60 -2.99 4.68 -6.03
C LYS A 60 -4.37 4.15 -5.65
N PHE A 61 -4.89 4.61 -4.52
CA PHE A 61 -6.23 4.33 -4.03
C PHE A 61 -7.10 5.54 -4.28
N ARG A 62 -8.15 5.35 -5.06
CA ARG A 62 -9.08 6.43 -5.37
C ARG A 62 -10.18 6.48 -4.33
N LYS A 63 -10.49 7.68 -3.85
CA LYS A 63 -11.73 7.89 -3.10
C LYS A 63 -12.91 7.50 -3.99
N ARG A 64 -13.76 6.59 -3.52
CA ARG A 64 -15.04 6.32 -4.19
C ARG A 64 -15.97 7.50 -3.94
N ALA A 65 -16.57 8.03 -4.99
CA ALA A 65 -17.75 8.88 -4.84
C ALA A 65 -18.88 7.97 -4.33
N GLY A 66 -19.52 8.39 -3.23
CA GLY A 66 -20.78 7.82 -2.78
C GLY A 66 -21.93 8.33 -3.63
#